data_AF-A0A7S2Z4E0-F1
#
_entry.id   AF-A0A7S2Z4E0-F1
#
_cell.length_a   1.000
_cell.length_b   1.000
_cell.length_c   1.000
_cell.angle_alpha   90.00
_cell.angle_beta   90.00
_cell.angle_gamma   90.00
#
_symmetry.space_group_name_H-M   'P 1'
#
loop_
_entity.id
_entity.type
_entity.pdbx_description
1 polymer ?
#
loop_
_entity_poly.entity_id
_entity_poly.type
_entity_poly.pdbx_seq_one_letter_code
_entity_poly.pdbx_strand_id
1 'polypeptide(L)'
;SEVEKELPDKSMVICKCNLSAWQRVYYKQITETGSVMLETPKGNSKSKTLMNSAMQLRKACIHPYLFLDSMYPPYEPEDPMELIRASGKFELLDRILPKLKATGHR
;
A
#
# COMPACT_ATOMS: atom_id res chain seq x y z
N SER A 1 -34.07 -3.40 23.19
CA SER A 1 -33.81 -4.69 23.85
C SER A 1 -32.58 -4.52 24.73
N GLU A 2 -32.59 -5.06 25.96
CA GLU A 2 -31.54 -4.88 26.96
C GLU A 2 -30.11 -5.20 26.49
N VAL A 3 -29.98 -5.97 25.41
CA VAL A 3 -28.74 -6.49 24.82
C VAL A 3 -27.87 -5.40 24.15
N GLU A 4 -28.44 -4.31 23.63
CA GLU A 4 -27.65 -3.24 22.99
C GLU A 4 -26.82 -2.43 23.98
N LYS A 5 -27.17 -2.45 25.27
CA LYS A 5 -26.53 -1.64 26.33
C LYS A 5 -25.20 -2.21 26.82
N GLU A 6 -24.87 -3.45 26.47
CA GLU A 6 -23.62 -4.13 26.88
C GLU A 6 -22.51 -4.03 25.83
N LEU A 7 -22.81 -3.48 24.64
CA LEU A 7 -21.81 -3.33 23.59
C LEU A 7 -20.93 -2.11 23.87
N PRO A 8 -19.59 -2.27 23.88
CA PRO A 8 -18.69 -1.13 24.01
C PRO A 8 -18.84 -0.21 22.80
N ASP A 9 -18.71 1.10 23.05
CA ASP A 9 -18.85 2.11 22.01
C ASP A 9 -17.80 1.93 20.90
N LYS A 10 -18.27 1.97 19.66
CA LYS A 10 -17.39 1.93 18.48
C LYS A 10 -16.65 3.26 18.36
N SER A 11 -15.37 3.28 18.74
CA SER A 11 -14.48 4.40 18.43
C SER A 11 -13.86 4.24 17.04
N MET A 12 -13.80 5.34 16.27
CA MET A 12 -13.17 5.37 14.95
C MET A 12 -12.13 6.49 14.91
N VAL A 13 -10.90 6.14 14.54
CA VAL A 13 -9.81 7.09 14.40
C VAL A 13 -9.30 7.07 12.97
N ILE A 14 -9.20 8.25 12.35
CA ILE A 14 -8.64 8.40 11.00
C ILE A 14 -7.14 8.60 11.09
N CYS A 15 -6.38 7.58 10.73
CA CYS A 15 -4.93 7.64 10.69
C CYS A 15 -4.42 8.14 9.32
N LYS A 16 -3.93 9.38 9.28
CA LYS A 16 -3.27 9.94 8.09
C LYS A 16 -1.84 9.39 7.99
N CYS A 17 -1.46 8.90 6.80
CA CYS A 17 -0.12 8.39 6.51
C CYS A 17 0.44 9.06 5.25
N ASN A 18 1.77 9.18 5.21
CA ASN A 18 2.47 9.70 4.04
C ASN A 18 2.72 8.58 3.02
N LEU A 19 2.90 8.95 1.74
CA LEU A 19 3.32 8.01 0.71
C LEU A 19 4.84 7.78 0.78
N SER A 20 5.25 6.52 0.62
CA SER A 20 6.67 6.17 0.48
C SER A 20 7.27 6.79 -0.79
N ALA A 21 8.60 6.82 -0.91
CA ALA A 21 9.26 7.34 -2.10
C ALA A 21 8.77 6.66 -3.38
N TRP A 22 8.64 5.33 -3.34
CA TRP A 22 8.19 4.55 -4.49
C TRP A 22 6.71 4.81 -4.83
N GLN A 23 5.85 4.89 -3.80
CA GLN A 23 4.44 5.23 -3.99
C GLN A 23 4.26 6.61 -4.62
N ARG A 24 5.05 7.61 -4.23
CA ARG A 24 5.02 8.95 -4.83
C ARG A 24 5.37 8.93 -6.31
N VAL A 25 6.35 8.13 -6.71
CA VAL A 25 6.76 7.99 -8.11
C VAL A 25 5.59 7.45 -8.95
N TYR A 26 4.98 6.34 -8.53
CA TYR A 26 3.82 5.79 -9.24
C TYR A 26 2.62 6.74 -9.22
N TYR A 27 2.35 7.37 -8.08
CA TYR A 27 1.26 8.33 -7.97
C TYR A 27 1.43 9.48 -8.98
N LYS A 28 2.62 10.07 -9.03
CA LYS A 28 2.96 11.14 -9.97
C LYS A 28 2.82 10.70 -11.44
N GLN A 29 3.36 9.52 -11.78
CA GLN A 29 3.24 8.97 -13.13
C GLN A 29 1.78 8.79 -13.56
N ILE A 30 0.95 8.21 -12.68
CA ILE A 30 -0.48 8.00 -12.97
C ILE A 30 -1.21 9.34 -13.14
N THR A 31 -0.94 10.32 -12.28
CA THR A 31 -1.61 11.64 -12.35
C THR A 31 -1.20 12.45 -13.58
N GLU A 32 0.07 12.39 -13.98
CA GLU A 32 0.60 13.23 -15.05
C GLU A 32 0.42 12.60 -16.44
N THR A 33 0.59 11.28 -16.54
CA THR A 33 0.66 10.59 -17.84
C THR A 33 -0.52 9.64 -18.10
N GLY A 34 -1.30 9.30 -17.07
CA GLY A 34 -2.30 8.23 -17.18
C GLY A 34 -1.68 6.85 -17.45
N SER A 35 -0.38 6.71 -17.22
CA SER A 35 0.38 5.46 -17.42
C SER A 35 1.31 5.21 -16.24
N VAL A 36 1.69 3.95 -16.04
CA VAL A 36 2.76 3.59 -15.11
C VAL A 36 3.86 2.95 -15.92
N MET A 37 5.08 3.45 -15.72
CA MET A 37 6.27 2.82 -16.28
C MET A 37 6.71 1.72 -15.33
N LEU A 38 6.62 0.48 -15.80
CA LEU A 38 7.14 -0.68 -15.09
C LEU A 38 8.50 -1.04 -15.69
N GLU A 39 9.56 -0.81 -14.92
CA GLU A 39 10.89 -1.27 -15.29
C GLU A 39 10.95 -2.77 -15.02
N THR A 40 11.18 -3.56 -16.08
CA THR A 40 11.46 -4.98 -15.93
C THR A 40 12.97 -5.20 -15.78
N PRO A 41 13.45 -6.21 -15.03
CA PRO A 41 14.88 -6.48 -14.81
C PRO A 41 15.61 -6.82 -16.12
N LYS A 42 14.87 -7.05 -17.21
CA LYS A 42 15.40 -7.21 -18.56
C LYS A 42 15.59 -5.87 -19.31
N GLY A 43 15.46 -4.72 -18.64
CA GLY A 43 15.62 -3.39 -19.24
C GLY A 43 14.50 -2.98 -20.21
N ASN A 44 13.47 -3.79 -20.37
CA ASN A 44 12.32 -3.47 -21.23
C ASN A 44 11.26 -2.75 -20.39
N SER A 45 11.25 -1.43 -20.47
CA SER A 45 10.23 -0.60 -19.85
C SER A 45 8.91 -0.77 -20.61
N LYS A 46 7.95 -1.49 -20.03
CA LYS A 46 6.62 -1.62 -20.60
C LYS A 46 5.73 -0.53 -20.01
N SER A 47 5.40 0.48 -20.83
CA SER A 47 4.35 1.44 -20.48
C SER A 47 3.00 0.74 -20.57
N LYS A 48 2.30 0.63 -19.44
CA LYS A 48 0.94 0.11 -19.41
C LYS A 48 -0.01 1.30 -19.40
N THR A 49 -0.64 1.59 -20.54
CA THR A 49 -1.72 2.58 -20.62
C THR A 49 -2.86 2.15 -19.71
N LEU A 50 -3.25 3.01 -18.76
CA LEU A 50 -4.21 2.65 -17.73
C LEU A 50 -5.61 3.08 -18.18
N MET A 51 -6.48 2.13 -18.51
CA MET A 51 -7.90 2.43 -18.80
C MET A 51 -8.68 2.90 -17.56
N ASN A 52 -8.11 2.79 -16.35
CA ASN A 52 -8.76 3.19 -15.10
C ASN A 52 -7.75 3.78 -14.10
N SER A 53 -7.45 5.08 -14.25
CA SER A 53 -6.52 5.81 -13.38
C SER A 53 -6.93 5.78 -11.91
N ALA A 54 -8.24 5.84 -11.61
CA ALA A 54 -8.73 5.81 -10.23
C ALA A 54 -8.38 4.50 -9.50
N MET A 55 -8.51 3.35 -10.18
CA MET A 55 -8.11 2.06 -9.64
C MET A 55 -6.60 1.97 -9.40
N GLN A 56 -5.79 2.54 -10.29
CA GLN A 56 -4.33 2.50 -10.15
C GLN A 56 -3.84 3.45 -9.05
N LEU A 57 -4.46 4.62 -8.89
CA LEU A 57 -4.19 5.49 -7.74
C LEU A 57 -4.50 4.78 -6.42
N ARG A 58 -5.60 4.01 -6.36
CA ARG A 58 -5.90 3.17 -5.18
C ARG A 58 -4.80 2.13 -4.94
N LYS A 59 -4.29 1.46 -5.98
CA LYS A 59 -3.17 0.51 -5.87
C LYS A 59 -1.88 1.19 -5.37
N ALA A 60 -1.53 2.35 -5.93
CA ALA A 60 -0.36 3.14 -5.51
C ALA A 60 -0.42 3.52 -4.04
N CYS A 61 -1.58 3.93 -3.53
CA CYS A 61 -1.76 4.26 -2.12
C CYS A 61 -1.76 3.03 -1.18
N ILE A 62 -1.96 1.81 -1.69
CA ILE A 62 -1.91 0.59 -0.87
C ILE A 62 -0.47 0.08 -0.80
N HIS A 63 0.12 -0.29 -1.92
CA HIS A 63 1.47 -0.87 -1.96
C HIS A 63 2.05 -0.85 -3.38
N PRO A 64 3.33 -0.45 -3.59
CA PRO A 64 3.94 -0.40 -4.92
C PRO A 64 4.11 -1.78 -5.58
N TYR A 65 4.19 -2.86 -4.78
CA TYR A 65 4.34 -4.23 -5.31
C TYR A 65 3.10 -4.70 -6.08
N LEU A 66 1.93 -4.07 -5.88
CA LEU A 66 0.73 -4.36 -6.67
C LEU A 66 0.90 -4.02 -8.17
N PHE A 67 1.93 -3.28 -8.54
CA PHE A 67 2.28 -3.04 -9.95
C PHE A 67 3.27 -4.09 -10.50
N LEU A 68 3.99 -4.79 -9.62
CA LEU A 68 4.97 -5.82 -9.97
C LEU A 68 4.35 -7.22 -10.08
N ASP A 69 3.08 -7.40 -9.69
CA ASP A 69 2.39 -8.69 -9.70
C ASP A 69 2.26 -9.32 -11.11
N SER A 70 2.30 -8.50 -12.17
CA SER A 70 2.28 -8.99 -13.56
C SER A 70 3.67 -9.32 -14.13
N MET A 71 4.70 -9.31 -13.29
CA MET A 71 6.09 -9.55 -13.65
C MET A 71 6.40 -11.05 -13.61
N TYR A 72 7.24 -11.52 -14.53
CA TYR A 72 7.67 -12.92 -14.57
C TYR A 72 9.21 -13.00 -14.61
N PRO A 73 9.85 -13.62 -13.59
CA PRO A 73 9.25 -14.16 -12.37
C PRO A 73 8.62 -13.07 -11.49
N PRO A 74 7.67 -13.41 -10.60
CA PRO A 74 7.16 -12.47 -9.61
C PRO A 74 8.31 -11.88 -8.79
N TYR A 75 8.27 -10.57 -8.53
CA TYR A 75 9.26 -9.95 -7.65
C TYR A 75 8.97 -10.37 -6.21
N GLU A 76 9.92 -11.08 -5.61
CA GLU A 76 9.92 -11.43 -4.20
C GLU A 76 11.01 -10.61 -3.50
N PRO A 77 10.68 -9.81 -2.48
CA PRO A 77 11.69 -9.07 -1.73
C PRO A 77 12.56 -10.04 -0.95
N GLU A 78 13.88 -9.89 -1.07
CA GLU A 78 14.85 -10.69 -0.31
C GLU A 78 14.82 -10.34 1.18
N ASP A 79 14.66 -9.05 1.50
CA ASP A 79 14.50 -8.55 2.87
C ASP A 79 13.02 -8.21 3.14
N PRO A 80 12.36 -8.87 4.12
CA PRO A 80 10.99 -8.53 4.54
C PRO A 80 10.81 -7.06 4.92
N MET A 81 11.87 -6.37 5.35
CA MET A 81 11.82 -4.94 5.66
C MET A 81 11.60 -4.07 4.42
N GLU A 82 11.95 -4.54 3.22
CA GLU A 82 11.64 -3.84 1.97
C GLU A 82 10.13 -3.69 1.79
N LEU A 83 9.36 -4.73 2.13
CA LEU A 83 7.90 -4.69 2.08
C LEU A 83 7.36 -3.58 3.00
N ILE A 84 7.88 -3.50 4.22
CA ILE A 84 7.42 -2.50 5.19
C ILE A 84 7.80 -1.09 4.74
N ARG A 85 9.05 -0.89 4.30
CA ARG A 85 9.58 0.42 3.86
C ARG A 85 8.95 0.92 2.56
N ALA A 86 8.48 0.01 1.71
CA ALA A 86 7.88 0.34 0.43
C ALA A 86 6.49 0.97 0.55
N SER A 87 5.80 0.87 1.68
CA SER A 87 4.48 1.47 1.89
C SER A 87 4.37 2.20 3.22
N GLY A 88 3.97 3.48 3.17
CA GLY A 88 3.77 4.27 4.39
C GLY A 88 2.63 3.76 5.29
N LYS A 89 1.70 2.97 4.73
CA LYS A 89 0.68 2.27 5.54
C LYS A 89 1.28 1.13 6.35
N PHE A 90 2.18 0.35 5.73
CA PHE A 90 2.85 -0.76 6.40
C PHE A 90 3.80 -0.23 7.46
N GLU A 91 4.54 0.83 7.17
CA GLU A 91 5.37 1.51 8.18
C GLU A 91 4.55 2.00 9.38
N LEU A 92 3.35 2.55 9.13
CA LEU A 92 2.47 2.96 10.22
C LEU A 92 1.93 1.76 11.02
N LEU A 93 1.51 0.70 10.33
CA LEU A 93 1.03 -0.53 10.96
C LEU A 93 2.11 -1.20 11.80
N ASP A 94 3.35 -1.26 11.31
CA ASP A 94 4.51 -1.82 12.01
C ASP A 94 4.77 -1.13 13.36
N ARG A 95 4.44 0.17 13.48
CA ARG A 95 4.54 0.92 14.75
C ARG A 95 3.32 0.76 15.66
N ILE A 96 2.14 0.49 15.11
CA ILE A 96 0.87 0.41 15.86
C ILE A 96 0.65 -1.02 16.40
N LEU A 97 0.85 -2.04 15.57
CA LEU A 97 0.58 -3.43 15.92
C LEU A 97 1.32 -3.91 17.18
N PRO A 98 2.61 -3.57 17.41
CA PRO A 98 3.30 -3.96 18.66
C PRO A 98 2.66 -3.32 19.90
N LYS A 99 2.16 -2.09 19.79
CA LYS A 99 1.49 -1.40 20.90
C LYS A 99 0.15 -2.05 21.22
N LEU A 100 -0.64 -2.35 20.19
CA LEU A 100 -1.90 -3.07 20.34
C LEU A 100 -1.70 -4.46 20.95
N LYS A 101 -0.66 -5.18 20.52
CA LYS A 101 -0.30 -6.49 21.07
C LYS A 101 0.13 -6.38 22.54
N ALA A 102 0.92 -5.37 22.90
CA ALA A 102 1.36 -5.15 24.27
C ALA A 102 0.19 -4.83 25.23
N THR A 103 -0.87 -4.18 24.75
CA THR A 103 -2.08 -3.92 25.53
C THR A 103 -3.15 -5.02 25.41
N GLY A 104 -2.83 -6.15 24.77
CA GLY A 104 -3.72 -7.31 24.68
C GLY A 104 -4.85 -7.20 23.65
N HIS A 105 -4.80 -6.24 22.74
CA HIS A 105 -5.77 -6.14 21.64
C HIS A 105 -5.46 -7.16 20.52
N ARG A 106 -6.49 -7.49 19.73
CA ARG A 106 -6.43 -8.42 18.60
C ARG A 106 -6.96 -7.77 17.33
#